data_AF-A0A8S1C6L4-F1
#
_entry.id   AF-A0A8S1C6L4-F1
#
_cell.length_a   1.000
_cell.length_b   1.000
_cell.length_c   1.000
_cell.angle_alpha   90.00
_cell.angle_beta   90.00
_cell.angle_gamma   90.00
#
_symmetry.space_group_name_H-M   'P 1'
#
loop_
_entity.id
_entity.type
_entity.pdbx_description
1 polymer ?
#
loop_
_entity_poly.entity_id
_entity_poly.type
_entity_poly.pdbx_seq_one_letter_code
_entity_poly.pdbx_strand_id
1 'polypeptide(L)'
;MNSFLEQLRHQRAPSGSREFKELTKKDAQIQLAQELDKLHATTPEEKKWQKQKEFDGFQRLYQRFLQEEGPSVEWESIEKLPENAVKNYSTLSQPAAEQVQSMLSKLVVVKLNGGLGTSMGCQGPKSVIAVRSDLTFLDLTVQQIEHLNKTYRTNVPLVLMNSFNTDEDTQKVIRKYKGLQVDIHTFNQSCYPRINRESLLPVAKNCNVESDIEAWYPPGHGDFYESLYNSGLLKKFLDEGREYCFISNIDNLGATVDLNILNLLLNPEDNKSPEFVMEVTDKTRADVKGGTLIQYEGKLRLLEIAQVPKEHVDDFKSVKTFKFFNTNNLWVKLDAIDRVIKKGDLNMEIIVNNKTLNNGLNVIQLETAVGAAMKTFEGGLGEFCLKI
;
A
#
# COMPACT_ATOMS: atom_id res chain seq x y z
N MET A 1 -63.00 -26.44 12.44
CA MET A 1 -62.35 -25.70 13.54
C MET A 1 -60.93 -26.20 13.66
N ASN A 2 -60.09 -25.84 12.68
CA ASN A 2 -59.19 -24.68 12.70
C ASN A 2 -57.88 -25.08 13.39
N SER A 3 -56.79 -25.43 12.69
CA SER A 3 -56.01 -24.62 11.73
C SER A 3 -55.61 -23.22 12.25
N PHE A 4 -55.53 -23.03 13.57
CA PHE A 4 -55.21 -21.73 14.19
C PHE A 4 -54.02 -21.78 15.17
N LEU A 5 -53.11 -22.74 15.01
CA LEU A 5 -51.84 -22.77 15.76
C LEU A 5 -50.65 -23.00 14.82
N GLU A 6 -50.72 -22.40 13.64
CA GLU A 6 -49.55 -22.06 12.83
C GLU A 6 -48.98 -20.73 13.34
N GLN A 7 -47.65 -20.62 13.37
CA GLN A 7 -46.91 -19.34 13.36
C GLN A 7 -46.88 -18.50 14.64
N LEU A 8 -46.22 -19.00 15.70
CA LEU A 8 -45.43 -18.13 16.57
C LEU A 8 -43.97 -18.54 16.50
N ARG A 9 -43.33 -18.06 15.42
CA ARG A 9 -41.89 -17.96 15.24
C ARG A 9 -41.24 -17.49 16.55
N HIS A 10 -40.29 -18.27 17.07
CA HIS A 10 -39.20 -17.72 17.87
C HIS A 10 -38.35 -16.81 16.97
N GLN A 11 -38.84 -15.59 16.69
CA GLN A 11 -37.97 -14.49 16.35
C GLN A 11 -37.27 -14.09 17.65
N ARG A 12 -36.03 -14.54 17.83
CA ARG A 12 -35.13 -13.93 18.81
C ARG A 12 -35.08 -12.45 18.48
N ALA A 13 -35.61 -11.61 19.37
CA ALA A 13 -35.40 -10.17 19.32
C ALA A 13 -33.88 -9.91 19.28
N PRO A 14 -33.39 -8.97 18.45
CA PRO A 14 -31.99 -8.59 18.49
C PRO A 14 -31.67 -8.09 19.90
N SER A 15 -30.55 -8.53 20.49
CA SER A 15 -30.16 -8.04 21.81
C SER A 15 -29.95 -6.53 21.74
N GLY A 16 -30.68 -5.74 22.53
CA GLY A 16 -30.64 -4.26 22.48
C GLY A 16 -29.25 -3.62 22.64
N SER A 17 -28.25 -4.37 23.12
CA SER A 17 -26.84 -3.94 23.14
C SER A 17 -26.18 -3.89 21.75
N ARG A 18 -26.58 -4.75 20.81
CA ARG A 18 -26.11 -4.74 19.42
C ARG A 18 -26.73 -3.60 18.63
N GLU A 19 -28.05 -3.41 18.78
CA GLU A 19 -28.76 -2.29 18.15
C GLU A 19 -28.24 -0.93 18.62
N PHE A 20 -27.98 -0.78 19.93
CA PHE A 20 -27.39 0.44 20.48
C PHE A 20 -25.99 0.73 19.94
N LYS A 21 -25.14 -0.30 19.82
CA LYS A 21 -23.80 -0.18 19.21
C LYS A 21 -23.88 0.19 17.73
N GLU A 22 -24.78 -0.42 16.98
CA GLU A 22 -24.99 -0.12 15.56
C GLU A 22 -25.50 1.31 15.34
N LEU A 23 -26.42 1.79 16.18
CA LEU A 23 -26.88 3.19 16.17
C LEU A 23 -25.72 4.16 16.46
N THR A 24 -24.93 3.88 17.49
CA THR A 24 -23.76 4.72 17.85
C THR A 24 -22.74 4.79 16.71
N LYS A 25 -22.51 3.68 15.98
CA LYS A 25 -21.62 3.65 14.82
C LYS A 25 -22.16 4.48 13.65
N LYS A 26 -23.45 4.40 13.38
CA LYS A 26 -24.10 5.22 12.34
C LYS A 26 -24.02 6.72 12.67
N ASP A 27 -24.27 7.07 13.93
CA ASP A 27 -24.17 8.46 14.38
C ASP A 27 -22.73 9.00 14.23
N ALA A 28 -21.72 8.20 14.58
CA ALA A 28 -20.32 8.57 14.37
C ALA A 28 -19.97 8.79 12.88
N GLN A 29 -20.50 7.94 11.98
CA GLN A 29 -20.32 8.11 10.53
C GLN A 29 -20.98 9.39 10.00
N ILE A 30 -22.19 9.70 10.45
CA ILE A 30 -22.92 10.91 10.06
C ILE A 30 -22.18 12.15 10.55
N GLN A 31 -21.72 12.16 11.81
CA GLN A 31 -20.96 13.27 12.37
C GLN A 31 -19.63 13.46 11.64
N LEU A 32 -18.92 12.38 11.33
CA LEU A 32 -17.70 12.45 10.53
C LEU A 32 -17.96 13.10 9.17
N ALA A 33 -19.01 12.68 8.46
CA ALA A 33 -19.36 13.26 7.16
C ALA A 33 -19.63 14.76 7.26
N GLN A 34 -20.36 15.20 8.27
CA GLN A 34 -20.62 16.63 8.51
C GLN A 34 -19.35 17.43 8.80
N GLU A 35 -18.40 16.89 9.57
CA GLU A 35 -17.12 17.55 9.83
C GLU A 35 -16.24 17.61 8.56
N LEU A 36 -16.26 16.56 7.73
CA LEU A 36 -15.57 16.56 6.44
C LEU A 36 -16.18 17.58 5.46
N ASP A 37 -17.50 17.74 5.44
CA ASP A 37 -18.16 18.77 4.62
C ASP A 37 -17.76 20.19 5.06
N LYS A 38 -17.66 20.43 6.37
CA LYS A 38 -17.15 21.70 6.92
C LYS A 38 -15.70 21.94 6.50
N LEU A 39 -14.85 20.91 6.56
CA LEU A 39 -13.46 21.00 6.10
C LEU A 39 -13.40 21.28 4.60
N HIS A 40 -14.20 20.59 3.79
CA HIS A 40 -14.26 20.77 2.35
C HIS A 40 -14.65 22.20 1.97
N ALA A 41 -15.58 22.81 2.71
CA ALA A 41 -15.98 24.21 2.52
C ALA A 41 -14.83 25.22 2.70
N THR A 42 -13.79 24.87 3.47
CA THR A 42 -12.58 25.70 3.64
C THR A 42 -11.51 25.47 2.58
N THR A 43 -11.72 24.54 1.65
CA THR A 43 -10.75 24.18 0.62
C THR A 43 -10.80 25.17 -0.55
N PRO A 44 -9.65 25.66 -1.05
CA PRO A 44 -9.61 26.47 -2.27
C PRO A 44 -10.25 25.75 -3.46
N GLU A 45 -11.01 26.48 -4.30
CA GLU A 45 -11.77 25.92 -5.43
C GLU A 45 -10.93 24.99 -6.32
N GLU A 46 -9.68 25.39 -6.62
CA GLU A 46 -8.76 24.63 -7.46
C GLU A 46 -8.44 23.23 -6.92
N LYS A 47 -8.48 23.04 -5.59
CA LYS A 47 -8.15 21.78 -4.92
C LYS A 47 -9.39 21.00 -4.45
N LYS A 48 -10.60 21.55 -4.60
CA LYS A 48 -11.83 20.93 -4.08
C LYS A 48 -12.10 19.54 -4.67
N TRP A 49 -11.86 19.34 -5.97
CA TRP A 49 -12.07 18.04 -6.60
C TRP A 49 -11.15 16.96 -6.01
N GLN A 50 -9.85 17.25 -5.91
CA GLN A 50 -8.86 16.32 -5.34
C GLN A 50 -9.19 16.04 -3.86
N LYS A 51 -9.49 17.09 -3.08
CA LYS A 51 -9.81 16.93 -1.66
C LYS A 51 -11.11 16.17 -1.43
N GLN A 52 -12.11 16.29 -2.31
CA GLN A 52 -13.31 15.46 -2.26
C GLN A 52 -12.96 13.98 -2.42
N LYS A 53 -12.11 13.63 -3.39
CA LYS A 53 -11.68 12.23 -3.59
C LYS A 53 -10.94 11.67 -2.38
N GLU A 54 -10.07 12.46 -1.76
CA GLU A 54 -9.40 12.10 -0.52
C GLU A 54 -10.43 11.84 0.60
N PHE A 55 -11.42 12.72 0.77
CA PHE A 55 -12.45 12.54 1.80
C PHE A 55 -13.37 11.36 1.53
N ASP A 56 -13.74 11.09 0.27
CA ASP A 56 -14.51 9.90 -0.09
C ASP A 56 -13.74 8.62 0.29
N GLY A 57 -12.41 8.58 0.02
CA GLY A 57 -11.54 7.47 0.40
C GLY A 57 -11.42 7.31 1.92
N PHE A 58 -11.25 8.41 2.63
CA PHE A 58 -11.19 8.43 4.09
C PHE A 58 -12.50 7.97 4.73
N GLN A 59 -13.66 8.39 4.21
CA GLN A 59 -14.97 7.94 4.68
C GLN A 59 -15.14 6.42 4.50
N ARG A 60 -14.76 5.86 3.35
CA ARG A 60 -14.78 4.40 3.13
C ARG A 60 -13.90 3.67 4.14
N LEU A 61 -12.70 4.19 4.39
CA LEU A 61 -11.76 3.60 5.34
C LEU A 61 -12.30 3.66 6.78
N TYR A 62 -12.87 4.79 7.18
CA TYR A 62 -13.47 4.98 8.50
C TYR A 62 -14.71 4.11 8.70
N GLN A 63 -15.56 3.99 7.68
CA GLN A 63 -16.73 3.11 7.72
C GLN A 63 -16.31 1.66 7.96
N ARG A 64 -15.29 1.18 7.25
CA ARG A 64 -14.73 -0.16 7.44
C ARG A 64 -14.12 -0.32 8.83
N PHE A 65 -13.37 0.67 9.33
CA PHE A 65 -12.80 0.66 10.67
C PHE A 65 -13.88 0.48 11.76
N LEU A 66 -15.04 1.14 11.62
CA LEU A 66 -16.15 0.95 12.57
C LEU A 66 -16.85 -0.40 12.43
N GLN A 67 -16.83 -1.01 11.24
CA GLN A 67 -17.46 -2.31 10.98
C GLN A 67 -16.59 -3.49 11.41
N GLU A 68 -15.28 -3.40 11.22
CA GLU A 68 -14.29 -4.42 11.55
C GLU A 68 -14.06 -4.47 13.09
N GLU A 69 -14.97 -5.13 13.82
CA GLU A 69 -14.79 -5.47 15.24
C GLU A 69 -14.14 -6.86 15.39
N GLY A 70 -12.85 -6.91 15.74
CA GLY A 70 -12.15 -8.15 16.08
C GLY A 70 -10.78 -8.28 15.40
N PRO A 71 -10.03 -9.36 15.68
CA PRO A 71 -8.81 -9.66 14.93
C PRO A 71 -9.17 -9.90 13.45
N SER A 72 -8.41 -9.31 12.53
CA SER A 72 -8.66 -9.42 11.08
C SER A 72 -8.52 -10.85 10.54
N VAL A 73 -7.97 -11.76 11.34
CA VAL A 73 -7.67 -13.14 10.98
C VAL A 73 -8.02 -14.04 12.17
N GLU A 74 -8.77 -15.11 11.93
CA GLU A 74 -8.94 -16.20 12.89
C GLU A 74 -7.70 -17.10 12.83
N TRP A 75 -6.93 -17.17 13.93
CA TRP A 75 -5.64 -17.86 13.94
C TRP A 75 -5.73 -19.34 13.54
N GLU A 76 -6.81 -20.02 13.94
CA GLU A 76 -7.06 -21.43 13.63
C GLU A 76 -7.35 -21.69 12.14
N SER A 77 -7.80 -20.66 11.41
CA SER A 77 -8.10 -20.72 9.98
C SER A 77 -6.87 -20.39 9.11
N ILE A 78 -5.71 -20.12 9.73
CA ILE A 78 -4.44 -19.91 9.02
C ILE A 78 -3.91 -21.25 8.50
N GLU A 79 -3.80 -21.35 7.19
CA GLU A 79 -3.27 -22.52 6.51
C GLU A 79 -1.77 -22.35 6.21
N LYS A 80 -1.07 -23.49 6.11
CA LYS A 80 0.32 -23.51 5.63
C LYS A 80 0.35 -23.09 4.17
N LEU A 81 1.43 -22.40 3.78
CA LEU A 81 1.65 -22.04 2.39
C LEU A 81 1.69 -23.30 1.51
N PRO A 82 1.04 -23.29 0.34
CA PRO A 82 1.16 -24.37 -0.62
C PRO A 82 2.60 -24.47 -1.15
N GLU A 83 3.03 -25.67 -1.59
CA GLU A 83 4.42 -25.89 -2.02
C GLU A 83 4.84 -25.02 -3.21
N ASN A 84 3.90 -24.70 -4.10
CA ASN A 84 4.12 -23.86 -5.27
C ASN A 84 3.91 -22.35 -5.00
N ALA A 85 3.53 -21.95 -3.78
CA ALA A 85 3.27 -20.54 -3.45
C ALA A 85 4.53 -19.70 -3.25
N VAL A 86 5.71 -20.30 -3.22
CA VAL A 86 6.98 -19.55 -3.21
C VAL A 86 7.94 -20.20 -4.20
N LYS A 87 8.29 -19.47 -5.27
CA LYS A 87 9.31 -19.91 -6.23
C LYS A 87 10.67 -19.40 -5.79
N ASN A 88 11.70 -20.26 -5.93
CA ASN A 88 13.07 -19.86 -5.62
C ASN A 88 13.63 -19.03 -6.77
N TYR A 89 14.34 -17.95 -6.45
CA TYR A 89 14.98 -17.10 -7.47
C TYR A 89 15.95 -17.89 -8.37
N SER A 90 16.65 -18.88 -7.81
CA SER A 90 17.60 -19.73 -8.54
C SER A 90 16.99 -20.58 -9.65
N THR A 91 15.66 -20.77 -9.66
CA THR A 91 14.97 -21.53 -10.71
C THR A 91 14.50 -20.66 -11.87
N LEU A 92 14.69 -19.33 -11.80
CA LEU A 92 14.25 -18.41 -12.85
C LEU A 92 15.17 -18.48 -14.07
N SER A 93 14.56 -18.43 -15.25
CA SER A 93 15.27 -18.40 -16.52
C SER A 93 15.77 -16.99 -16.82
N GLN A 94 17.02 -16.91 -17.31
CA GLN A 94 17.58 -15.66 -17.78
C GLN A 94 16.95 -15.28 -19.13
N PRO A 95 16.52 -14.02 -19.34
CA PRO A 95 15.98 -13.58 -20.61
C PRO A 95 17.06 -13.56 -21.69
N ALA A 96 16.67 -13.83 -22.93
CA ALA A 96 17.55 -13.62 -24.08
C ALA A 96 17.88 -12.13 -24.23
N ALA A 97 19.13 -11.79 -24.54
CA ALA A 97 19.60 -10.40 -24.62
C ALA A 97 18.77 -9.53 -25.58
N GLU A 98 18.23 -10.14 -26.63
CA GLU A 98 17.38 -9.50 -27.65
C GLU A 98 16.00 -9.10 -27.11
N GLN A 99 15.49 -9.80 -26.09
CA GLN A 99 14.18 -9.54 -25.49
C GLN A 99 14.24 -8.48 -24.39
N VAL A 100 15.40 -8.28 -23.75
CA VAL A 100 15.55 -7.39 -22.60
C VAL A 100 15.07 -5.97 -22.90
N GLN A 101 15.39 -5.42 -24.07
CA GLN A 101 14.95 -4.07 -24.45
C GLN A 101 13.42 -3.98 -24.51
N SER A 102 12.76 -4.95 -25.14
CA SER A 102 11.30 -5.00 -25.27
C SER A 102 10.60 -5.28 -23.94
N MET A 103 11.26 -6.00 -23.02
CA MET A 103 10.72 -6.25 -21.69
C MET A 103 10.78 -4.97 -20.83
N LEU A 104 11.92 -4.29 -20.83
CA LEU A 104 12.11 -3.05 -20.11
C LEU A 104 11.20 -1.93 -20.63
N SER A 105 10.87 -1.91 -21.92
CA SER A 105 9.90 -0.95 -22.44
C SER A 105 8.49 -1.15 -21.88
N LYS A 106 8.18 -2.30 -21.28
CA LYS A 106 6.89 -2.57 -20.62
C LYS A 106 6.90 -2.32 -19.11
N LEU A 107 8.04 -1.92 -18.53
CA LEU A 107 8.20 -1.73 -17.10
C LEU A 107 8.11 -0.24 -16.69
N VAL A 108 7.52 0.00 -15.53
CA VAL A 108 7.59 1.27 -14.77
C VAL A 108 8.24 1.00 -13.42
N VAL A 109 9.20 1.82 -12.99
CA VAL A 109 9.79 1.70 -11.66
C VAL A 109 9.18 2.74 -10.74
N VAL A 110 8.64 2.30 -9.60
CA VAL A 110 8.00 3.13 -8.59
C VAL A 110 8.80 3.04 -7.29
N LYS A 111 9.14 4.20 -6.71
CA LYS A 111 9.74 4.28 -5.37
C LYS A 111 8.81 5.00 -4.40
N LEU A 112 8.57 4.35 -3.26
CA LEU A 112 7.81 4.93 -2.15
C LEU A 112 8.67 5.97 -1.44
N ASN A 113 8.30 7.24 -1.55
CA ASN A 113 9.06 8.41 -1.09
C ASN A 113 8.24 9.30 -0.13
N GLY A 114 7.23 8.73 0.53
CA GLY A 114 6.41 9.44 1.52
C GLY A 114 7.06 9.61 2.90
N GLY A 115 8.15 8.89 3.16
CA GLY A 115 8.79 8.82 4.48
C GLY A 115 9.76 9.97 4.75
N LEU A 116 9.69 10.50 5.97
CA LEU A 116 10.65 11.47 6.49
C LEU A 116 11.86 10.79 7.13
N GLY A 117 13.00 11.47 7.11
CA GLY A 117 14.25 11.04 7.73
C GLY A 117 14.34 11.25 9.24
N THR A 118 13.22 11.48 9.95
CA THR A 118 13.22 11.93 11.35
C THR A 118 13.86 10.95 12.31
N SER A 119 13.71 9.65 12.08
CA SER A 119 14.39 8.60 12.87
C SER A 119 15.91 8.60 12.70
N MET A 120 16.42 9.22 11.63
CA MET A 120 17.84 9.42 11.36
C MET A 120 18.28 10.86 11.67
N GLY A 121 17.45 11.65 12.36
CA GLY A 121 17.76 13.02 12.75
C GLY A 121 17.65 14.06 11.62
N CYS A 122 17.08 13.70 10.47
CA CYS A 122 16.91 14.59 9.33
C CYS A 122 15.46 15.10 9.23
N GLN A 123 15.27 16.38 8.93
CA GLN A 123 13.93 17.00 8.81
C GLN A 123 13.29 16.83 7.42
N GLY A 124 14.05 16.43 6.40
CA GLY A 124 13.57 16.28 5.02
C GLY A 124 13.19 14.84 4.62
N PRO A 125 12.89 14.62 3.32
CA PRO A 125 12.63 13.30 2.76
C PRO A 125 13.77 12.32 3.07
N LYS A 126 13.46 11.07 3.41
CA LYS A 126 14.49 10.05 3.64
C LYS A 126 15.37 9.81 2.41
N SER A 127 14.81 10.02 1.22
CA SER A 127 15.49 9.85 -0.07
C SER A 127 16.67 10.79 -0.31
N VAL A 128 16.71 11.96 0.35
CA VAL A 128 17.78 12.96 0.19
C VAL A 128 18.92 12.79 1.20
N ILE A 129 18.86 11.76 2.05
CA ILE A 129 19.94 11.43 2.97
C ILE A 129 21.11 10.83 2.18
N ALA A 130 22.30 11.35 2.41
CA ALA A 130 23.54 10.82 1.85
C ALA A 130 23.86 9.43 2.43
N VAL A 131 24.15 8.47 1.55
CA VAL A 131 24.44 7.08 1.93
C VAL A 131 25.91 6.77 1.71
N ARG A 132 26.43 7.05 0.51
CA ARG A 132 27.78 6.67 0.11
C ARG A 132 28.38 7.73 -0.79
N SER A 133 29.57 8.21 -0.45
CA SER A 133 30.31 9.19 -1.27
C SER A 133 29.45 10.42 -1.62
N ASP A 134 28.73 10.94 -0.62
CA ASP A 134 27.77 12.05 -0.73
C ASP A 134 26.57 11.81 -1.67
N LEU A 135 26.44 10.61 -2.24
CA LEU A 135 25.28 10.22 -3.03
C LEU A 135 24.11 9.87 -2.12
N THR A 136 22.96 10.45 -2.42
CA THR A 136 21.70 10.17 -1.72
C THR A 136 21.06 8.88 -2.22
N PHE A 137 20.07 8.34 -1.49
CA PHE A 137 19.26 7.22 -1.98
C PHE A 137 18.63 7.50 -3.36
N LEU A 138 18.17 8.74 -3.56
CA LEU A 138 17.61 9.16 -4.84
C LEU A 138 18.68 9.20 -5.94
N ASP A 139 19.89 9.66 -5.63
CA ASP A 139 21.02 9.67 -6.59
C ASP A 139 21.36 8.26 -7.05
N LEU A 140 21.48 7.32 -6.11
CA LEU A 140 21.78 5.92 -6.43
C LEU A 140 20.68 5.29 -7.28
N THR A 141 19.41 5.56 -6.96
CA THR A 141 18.28 5.06 -7.76
C THR A 141 18.30 5.63 -9.17
N VAL A 142 18.49 6.94 -9.32
CA VAL A 142 18.57 7.60 -10.63
C VAL A 142 19.73 7.03 -11.45
N GLN A 143 20.91 6.85 -10.84
CA GLN A 143 22.06 6.25 -11.51
C GLN A 143 21.80 4.81 -11.98
N GLN A 144 21.11 4.00 -11.16
CA GLN A 144 20.74 2.63 -11.54
C GLN A 144 19.83 2.61 -12.78
N ILE A 145 18.78 3.44 -12.80
CA ILE A 145 17.84 3.49 -13.93
C ILE A 145 18.47 4.15 -15.16
N GLU A 146 19.28 5.19 -14.97
CA GLU A 146 20.03 5.81 -16.07
C GLU A 146 21.00 4.81 -16.71
N HIS A 147 21.73 4.04 -15.89
CA HIS A 147 22.63 3.00 -16.38
C HIS A 147 21.85 1.92 -17.15
N LEU A 148 20.70 1.48 -16.62
CA LEU A 148 19.81 0.52 -17.29
C LEU A 148 19.35 1.04 -18.66
N ASN A 149 18.90 2.30 -18.73
CA ASN A 149 18.44 2.94 -19.95
C ASN A 149 19.55 3.09 -21.00
N LYS A 150 20.76 3.47 -20.58
CA LYS A 150 21.94 3.58 -21.46
C LYS A 150 22.38 2.23 -22.00
N THR A 151 22.48 1.22 -21.13
CA THR A 151 22.99 -0.11 -21.48
C THR A 151 22.05 -0.83 -22.45
N TYR A 152 20.74 -0.81 -22.18
CA TYR A 152 19.75 -1.53 -22.99
C TYR A 152 19.02 -0.65 -24.01
N ARG A 153 19.44 0.61 -24.19
CA ARG A 153 18.84 1.59 -25.11
C ARG A 153 17.31 1.66 -24.97
N THR A 154 16.86 1.81 -23.74
CA THR A 154 15.45 1.85 -23.36
C THR A 154 15.13 3.13 -22.60
N ASN A 155 13.85 3.35 -22.30
CA ASN A 155 13.37 4.46 -21.50
C ASN A 155 12.42 3.93 -20.41
N VAL A 156 13.00 3.39 -19.35
CA VAL A 156 12.26 2.99 -18.14
C VAL A 156 11.99 4.25 -17.30
N PRO A 157 10.72 4.61 -17.07
CA PRO A 157 10.36 5.74 -16.23
C PRO A 157 10.56 5.41 -14.74
N LEU A 158 11.01 6.41 -13.98
CA LEU A 158 11.08 6.38 -12.53
C LEU A 158 9.93 7.23 -11.97
N VAL A 159 9.12 6.66 -11.09
CA VAL A 159 7.98 7.33 -10.45
C VAL A 159 8.23 7.42 -8.96
N LEU A 160 8.15 8.62 -8.39
CA LEU A 160 8.24 8.82 -6.95
C LEU A 160 6.86 9.11 -6.37
N MET A 161 6.42 8.26 -5.46
CA MET A 161 5.22 8.47 -4.67
C MET A 161 5.58 9.30 -3.44
N ASN A 162 5.32 10.60 -3.51
CA ASN A 162 5.63 11.55 -2.44
C ASN A 162 4.48 11.64 -1.42
N SER A 163 4.72 12.40 -0.34
CA SER A 163 3.70 12.86 0.59
C SER A 163 3.68 14.38 0.61
N PHE A 164 2.64 14.99 1.20
CA PHE A 164 2.65 16.43 1.48
C PHE A 164 3.84 16.88 2.35
N ASN A 165 4.48 15.98 3.09
CA ASN A 165 5.69 16.28 3.85
C ASN A 165 6.98 16.24 3.02
N THR A 166 6.96 15.58 1.86
CA THR A 166 8.17 15.29 1.07
C THR A 166 8.15 15.86 -0.34
N ASP A 167 6.97 16.21 -0.88
CA ASP A 167 6.79 16.57 -2.28
C ASP A 167 7.59 17.83 -2.66
N GLU A 168 7.43 18.94 -1.93
CA GLU A 168 8.09 20.21 -2.28
C GLU A 168 9.63 20.09 -2.30
N ASP A 169 10.19 19.43 -1.29
CA ASP A 169 11.64 19.20 -1.20
C ASP A 169 12.13 18.24 -2.30
N THR A 170 11.35 17.21 -2.60
CA THR A 170 11.66 16.27 -3.69
C THR A 170 11.65 17.01 -5.03
N GLN A 171 10.69 17.90 -5.30
CA GLN A 171 10.63 18.71 -6.52
C GLN A 171 11.84 19.62 -6.70
N LYS A 172 12.38 20.19 -5.60
CA LYS A 172 13.61 20.99 -5.64
C LYS A 172 14.80 20.13 -6.05
N VAL A 173 14.90 18.92 -5.50
CA VAL A 173 16.03 18.00 -5.75
C VAL A 173 15.98 17.40 -7.14
N ILE A 174 14.81 17.01 -7.66
CA ILE A 174 14.69 16.36 -8.99
C ILE A 174 15.25 17.23 -10.12
N ARG A 175 15.22 18.56 -9.97
CA ARG A 175 15.76 19.50 -10.97
C ARG A 175 17.23 19.23 -11.31
N LYS A 176 18.01 18.64 -10.38
CA LYS A 176 19.41 18.28 -10.62
C LYS A 176 19.60 17.16 -11.64
N TYR A 177 18.57 16.35 -11.89
CA TYR A 177 18.59 15.25 -12.84
C TYR A 177 18.10 15.63 -14.24
N LYS A 178 17.74 16.90 -14.45
CA LYS A 178 17.36 17.38 -15.79
C LYS A 178 18.52 17.17 -16.76
N GLY A 179 18.26 16.44 -17.84
CA GLY A 179 19.25 16.11 -18.87
C GLY A 179 19.89 14.72 -18.74
N LEU A 180 19.61 13.99 -17.65
CA LEU A 180 19.94 12.57 -17.56
C LEU A 180 18.96 11.73 -18.39
N GLN A 181 19.39 10.54 -18.80
CA GLN A 181 18.55 9.61 -19.59
C GLN A 181 17.59 8.82 -18.69
N VAL A 182 16.78 9.54 -17.91
CA VAL A 182 15.71 8.97 -17.09
C VAL A 182 14.53 9.93 -17.07
N ASP A 183 13.34 9.40 -17.33
CA ASP A 183 12.11 10.16 -17.22
C ASP A 183 11.55 10.01 -15.80
N ILE A 184 11.55 11.10 -15.02
CA ILE A 184 11.16 11.10 -13.60
C ILE A 184 9.77 11.72 -13.48
N HIS A 185 8.81 10.92 -13.03
CA HIS A 185 7.46 11.35 -12.66
C HIS A 185 7.31 11.41 -11.16
N THR A 186 6.42 12.27 -10.68
CA THR A 186 6.08 12.39 -9.27
C THR A 186 4.59 12.50 -9.13
N PHE A 187 4.04 11.88 -8.10
CA PHE A 187 2.68 12.15 -7.66
C PHE A 187 2.63 12.14 -6.14
N ASN A 188 1.65 12.84 -5.58
CA ASN A 188 1.47 12.91 -4.15
C ASN A 188 0.40 11.90 -3.72
N GLN A 189 0.66 11.20 -2.63
CA GLN A 189 -0.32 10.34 -1.98
C GLN A 189 -1.38 11.18 -1.25
N SER A 190 -2.50 10.58 -0.89
CA SER A 190 -3.63 11.24 -0.21
C SER A 190 -3.21 11.85 1.14
N CYS A 191 -3.96 12.85 1.58
CA CYS A 191 -3.76 13.55 2.84
C CYS A 191 -5.02 13.49 3.71
N TYR A 192 -5.02 12.61 4.72
CA TYR A 192 -6.19 12.37 5.58
C TYR A 192 -6.08 13.10 6.93
N PRO A 193 -7.22 13.53 7.51
CA PRO A 193 -7.21 14.15 8.82
C PRO A 193 -7.07 13.08 9.91
N ARG A 194 -6.24 13.34 10.92
CA ARG A 194 -6.12 12.49 12.10
C ARG A 194 -7.43 12.53 12.89
N ILE A 195 -7.74 11.42 13.54
CA ILE A 195 -8.97 11.24 14.31
C ILE A 195 -8.63 11.37 15.79
N ASN A 196 -9.37 12.15 16.56
CA ASN A 196 -9.21 12.15 18.02
C ASN A 196 -9.72 10.83 18.61
N ARG A 197 -8.94 10.22 19.51
CA ARG A 197 -9.21 8.87 20.03
C ARG A 197 -10.51 8.79 20.84
N GLU A 198 -10.86 9.84 21.56
CA GLU A 198 -12.01 9.86 22.46
C GLU A 198 -13.32 10.20 21.72
N SER A 199 -13.30 11.22 20.86
CA SER A 199 -14.47 11.68 20.11
C SER A 199 -14.70 10.91 18.80
N LEU A 200 -13.67 10.24 18.27
CA LEU A 200 -13.66 9.61 16.95
C LEU A 200 -13.94 10.58 15.77
N LEU A 201 -13.72 11.88 15.98
CA LEU A 201 -13.89 12.94 14.97
C LEU A 201 -12.54 13.49 14.47
N PRO A 202 -12.51 14.13 13.29
CA PRO A 202 -11.31 14.77 12.75
C PRO A 202 -10.76 15.84 13.70
N VAL A 203 -9.44 15.89 13.86
CA VAL A 203 -8.76 16.93 14.64
C VAL A 203 -8.61 18.23 13.85
N ALA A 204 -8.50 18.11 12.52
CA ALA A 204 -8.31 19.25 11.62
C ALA A 204 -9.52 20.21 11.70
N LYS A 205 -9.23 21.52 11.69
CA LYS A 205 -10.26 22.58 11.73
C LYS A 205 -10.51 23.24 10.38
N ASN A 206 -9.53 23.15 9.48
CA ASN A 206 -9.58 23.68 8.12
C ASN A 206 -8.66 22.85 7.21
N CYS A 207 -8.80 22.99 5.90
CA CYS A 207 -8.00 22.28 4.89
C CYS A 207 -6.62 22.91 4.60
N ASN A 208 -6.17 23.90 5.38
CA ASN A 208 -4.83 24.44 5.24
C ASN A 208 -3.83 23.53 5.99
N VAL A 209 -3.39 22.48 5.30
CA VAL A 209 -2.46 21.45 5.81
C VAL A 209 -1.15 22.05 6.35
N GLU A 210 -0.61 23.08 5.69
CA GLU A 210 0.64 23.71 6.11
C GLU A 210 0.52 24.43 7.46
N SER A 211 -0.67 24.98 7.76
CA SER A 211 -0.91 25.68 9.02
C SER A 211 -1.05 24.76 10.23
N ASP A 212 -1.45 23.52 10.01
CA ASP A 212 -1.68 22.52 11.07
C ASP A 212 -1.27 21.12 10.59
N ILE A 213 0.02 20.98 10.26
CA ILE A 213 0.55 19.73 9.67
C ILE A 213 0.37 18.53 10.61
N GLU A 214 0.30 18.76 11.93
CA GLU A 214 0.05 17.73 12.93
C GLU A 214 -1.38 17.21 12.92
N ALA A 215 -2.35 17.92 12.36
CA ALA A 215 -3.71 17.42 12.21
C ALA A 215 -3.88 16.45 11.03
N TRP A 216 -2.87 16.31 10.16
CA TRP A 216 -2.95 15.52 8.93
C TRP A 216 -1.93 14.38 8.91
N TYR A 217 -2.19 13.36 8.09
CA TYR A 217 -1.27 12.25 7.88
C TYR A 217 -1.44 11.60 6.51
N PRO A 218 -0.36 11.00 5.96
CA PRO A 218 -0.48 10.14 4.80
C PRO A 218 -1.05 8.77 5.21
N PRO A 219 -2.01 8.18 4.49
CA PRO A 219 -2.70 6.93 4.86
C PRO A 219 -1.88 5.63 4.62
N GLY A 220 -0.55 5.72 4.81
CA GLY A 220 0.36 4.62 4.55
C GLY A 220 0.56 4.35 3.06
N HIS A 221 1.43 3.38 2.76
CA HIS A 221 1.82 3.07 1.39
C HIS A 221 0.74 2.32 0.58
N GLY A 222 -0.31 1.79 1.22
CA GLY A 222 -1.45 1.16 0.52
C GLY A 222 -2.27 2.12 -0.34
N ASP A 223 -2.22 3.43 -0.04
CA ASP A 223 -2.86 4.47 -0.86
C ASP A 223 -2.23 4.64 -2.26
N PHE A 224 -1.11 3.96 -2.53
CA PHE A 224 -0.45 3.90 -3.83
C PHE A 224 -1.45 3.67 -4.98
N TYR A 225 -2.36 2.72 -4.84
CA TYR A 225 -3.28 2.33 -5.91
C TYR A 225 -4.24 3.48 -6.29
N GLU A 226 -4.95 4.03 -5.30
CA GLU A 226 -5.90 5.12 -5.53
C GLU A 226 -5.17 6.40 -6.00
N SER A 227 -4.03 6.73 -5.39
CA SER A 227 -3.27 7.93 -5.75
C SER A 227 -2.62 7.85 -7.13
N LEU A 228 -2.11 6.68 -7.54
CA LEU A 228 -1.59 6.48 -8.89
C LEU A 228 -2.71 6.62 -9.93
N TYR A 229 -3.90 6.07 -9.66
CA TYR A 229 -5.07 6.21 -10.52
C TYR A 229 -5.51 7.68 -10.64
N ASN A 230 -5.68 8.36 -9.50
CA ASN A 230 -6.13 9.76 -9.44
C ASN A 230 -5.13 10.74 -10.06
N SER A 231 -3.83 10.42 -10.04
CA SER A 231 -2.78 11.23 -10.70
C SER A 231 -2.86 11.22 -12.22
N GLY A 232 -3.59 10.26 -12.82
CA GLY A 232 -3.62 10.03 -14.27
C GLY A 232 -2.38 9.33 -14.83
N LEU A 233 -1.34 9.09 -14.01
CA LEU A 233 -0.14 8.38 -14.43
C LEU A 233 -0.42 6.92 -14.79
N LEU A 234 -1.34 6.24 -14.10
CA LEU A 234 -1.73 4.88 -14.47
C LEU A 234 -2.21 4.82 -15.92
N LYS A 235 -3.14 5.71 -16.29
CA LYS A 235 -3.67 5.79 -17.65
C LYS A 235 -2.57 6.13 -18.65
N LYS A 236 -1.72 7.11 -18.34
CA LYS A 236 -0.57 7.49 -19.18
C LYS A 236 0.32 6.28 -19.48
N PHE A 237 0.71 5.50 -18.47
CA PHE A 237 1.59 4.36 -18.66
C PHE A 237 0.91 3.21 -19.42
N LEU A 238 -0.39 2.99 -19.22
CA LEU A 238 -1.16 2.05 -20.03
C LEU A 238 -1.21 2.49 -21.51
N ASP A 239 -1.44 3.78 -21.78
CA ASP A 239 -1.48 4.34 -23.12
C ASP A 239 -0.09 4.28 -23.81
N GLU A 240 1.00 4.33 -23.03
CA GLU A 240 2.38 4.11 -23.49
C GLU A 240 2.72 2.62 -23.74
N GLY A 241 1.81 1.69 -23.45
CA GLY A 241 2.03 0.25 -23.60
C GLY A 241 2.87 -0.39 -22.48
N ARG A 242 2.92 0.23 -21.30
CA ARG A 242 3.52 -0.39 -20.10
C ARG A 242 2.56 -1.43 -19.52
N GLU A 243 3.10 -2.53 -19.01
CA GLU A 243 2.33 -3.66 -18.48
C GLU A 243 2.50 -3.84 -16.97
N TYR A 244 3.69 -3.64 -16.43
CA TYR A 244 4.00 -3.88 -15.01
C TYR A 244 4.64 -2.65 -14.35
N CYS A 245 4.35 -2.46 -13.06
CA CYS A 245 5.13 -1.60 -12.19
C CYS A 245 5.90 -2.40 -11.14
N PHE A 246 7.17 -2.04 -10.94
CA PHE A 246 8.01 -2.50 -9.84
C PHE A 246 8.00 -1.46 -8.72
N ILE A 247 7.42 -1.79 -7.57
CA ILE A 247 7.26 -0.91 -6.42
C ILE A 247 8.26 -1.34 -5.35
N SER A 248 9.04 -0.39 -4.82
CA SER A 248 9.86 -0.63 -3.64
C SER A 248 10.03 0.62 -2.79
N ASN A 249 10.55 0.47 -1.58
CA ASN A 249 10.96 1.64 -0.79
C ASN A 249 12.20 2.29 -1.41
N ILE A 250 12.31 3.62 -1.29
CA ILE A 250 13.49 4.38 -1.78
C ILE A 250 14.75 4.12 -0.93
N ASP A 251 14.58 3.74 0.33
CA ASP A 251 15.67 3.42 1.25
C ASP A 251 16.17 1.97 1.12
N ASN A 252 15.51 1.14 0.31
CA ASN A 252 15.97 -0.21 -0.02
C ASN A 252 16.88 -0.16 -1.26
N LEU A 253 18.20 -0.10 -1.02
CA LEU A 253 19.21 -0.11 -2.10
C LEU A 253 19.36 -1.47 -2.80
N GLY A 254 18.91 -2.55 -2.17
CA GLY A 254 18.88 -3.89 -2.77
C GLY A 254 17.75 -4.08 -3.78
N ALA A 255 16.77 -3.17 -3.81
CA ALA A 255 15.64 -3.21 -4.73
C ALA A 255 15.99 -2.67 -6.12
N THR A 256 16.85 -3.40 -6.83
CA THR A 256 17.21 -3.13 -8.23
C THR A 256 16.23 -3.82 -9.18
N VAL A 257 16.11 -3.33 -10.42
CA VAL A 257 15.30 -3.99 -11.46
C VAL A 257 15.94 -5.33 -11.81
N ASP A 258 15.24 -6.42 -11.50
CA ASP A 258 15.69 -7.77 -11.82
C ASP A 258 15.09 -8.27 -13.15
N LEU A 259 15.96 -8.60 -14.10
CA LEU A 259 15.56 -9.03 -15.43
C LEU A 259 14.97 -10.44 -15.47
N ASN A 260 15.37 -11.32 -14.54
CA ASN A 260 14.87 -12.70 -14.47
C ASN A 260 13.45 -12.71 -13.92
N ILE A 261 13.18 -11.85 -12.92
CA ILE A 261 11.83 -11.64 -12.41
C ILE A 261 10.95 -11.03 -13.50
N LEU A 262 11.43 -9.98 -14.18
CA LEU A 262 10.68 -9.37 -15.28
C LEU A 262 10.38 -10.38 -16.41
N ASN A 263 11.30 -11.31 -16.69
CA ASN A 263 11.10 -12.37 -17.68
C ASN A 263 9.95 -13.30 -17.28
N LEU A 264 9.91 -13.71 -16.02
CA LEU A 264 8.86 -14.56 -15.47
C LEU A 264 7.47 -13.92 -15.59
N LEU A 265 7.39 -12.60 -15.40
CA LEU A 265 6.12 -11.86 -15.47
C LEU A 265 5.59 -11.75 -16.92
N LEU A 266 6.48 -11.42 -17.86
CA LEU A 266 6.14 -11.13 -19.25
C LEU A 266 6.09 -12.39 -20.14
N ASN A 267 6.88 -13.41 -19.82
CA ASN A 267 6.99 -14.66 -20.59
C ASN A 267 6.74 -15.88 -19.68
N PRO A 268 5.53 -16.04 -19.10
CA PRO A 268 5.22 -17.15 -18.22
C PRO A 268 5.13 -18.48 -18.99
N GLU A 269 5.65 -19.56 -18.40
CA GLU A 269 5.64 -20.90 -19.00
C GLU A 269 4.21 -21.44 -19.25
N ASP A 270 3.26 -21.12 -18.37
CA ASP A 270 1.88 -21.62 -18.42
C ASP A 270 0.90 -20.67 -19.13
N ASN A 271 1.39 -19.68 -19.89
CA ASN A 271 0.59 -18.62 -20.56
C ASN A 271 -0.34 -17.80 -19.64
N LYS A 272 -0.19 -17.90 -18.32
CA LYS A 272 -0.85 -17.04 -17.33
C LYS A 272 0.18 -16.10 -16.72
N SER A 273 0.08 -14.82 -17.08
CA SER A 273 0.90 -13.77 -16.46
C SER A 273 0.34 -13.42 -15.08
N PRO A 274 1.15 -13.47 -14.02
CA PRO A 274 0.68 -13.16 -12.67
C PRO A 274 0.37 -11.66 -12.55
N GLU A 275 -0.77 -11.32 -11.96
CA GLU A 275 -1.15 -9.90 -11.76
C GLU A 275 -0.37 -9.22 -10.63
N PHE A 276 0.09 -10.01 -9.65
CA PHE A 276 0.78 -9.52 -8.46
C PHE A 276 1.83 -10.53 -8.00
N VAL A 277 3.07 -10.07 -7.82
CA VAL A 277 4.18 -10.85 -7.26
C VAL A 277 4.87 -10.05 -6.16
N MET A 278 5.09 -10.68 -5.01
CA MET A 278 5.82 -10.11 -3.89
C MET A 278 7.14 -10.86 -3.73
N GLU A 279 8.24 -10.11 -3.62
CA GLU A 279 9.52 -10.71 -3.24
C GLU A 279 9.57 -10.91 -1.72
N VAL A 280 9.99 -12.09 -1.32
CA VAL A 280 10.20 -12.47 0.08
C VAL A 280 11.62 -12.95 0.28
N THR A 281 12.09 -12.91 1.51
CA THR A 281 13.37 -13.50 1.87
C THR A 281 13.29 -14.21 3.21
N ASP A 282 14.31 -15.00 3.53
CA ASP A 282 14.34 -15.80 4.75
C ASP A 282 14.36 -14.90 5.99
N LYS A 283 13.51 -15.22 6.97
CA LYS A 283 13.46 -14.52 8.25
C LYS A 283 14.73 -14.78 9.05
N THR A 284 15.45 -13.71 9.39
CA THR A 284 16.50 -13.76 10.41
C THR A 284 15.93 -13.43 11.79
N ARG A 285 16.77 -13.50 12.84
CA ARG A 285 16.38 -13.08 14.20
C ARG A 285 16.01 -11.60 14.29
N ALA A 286 16.53 -10.76 13.39
CA ALA A 286 16.21 -9.34 13.35
C ALA A 286 14.82 -9.06 12.74
N ASP A 287 14.31 -9.98 11.92
CA ASP A 287 13.13 -9.78 11.08
C ASP A 287 11.86 -10.40 11.66
N VAL A 288 11.91 -10.90 12.90
CA VAL A 288 10.79 -11.59 13.57
C VAL A 288 9.52 -10.75 13.72
N LYS A 289 9.63 -9.43 13.56
CA LYS A 289 8.50 -8.49 13.59
C LYS A 289 7.91 -8.19 12.21
N GLY A 290 8.60 -8.58 11.12
CA GLY A 290 8.16 -8.32 9.76
C GLY A 290 6.97 -9.19 9.36
N GLY A 291 6.07 -8.60 8.57
CA GLY A 291 4.93 -9.29 7.97
C GLY A 291 5.35 -10.55 7.22
N THR A 292 4.52 -11.60 7.32
CA THR A 292 4.73 -12.90 6.67
C THR A 292 3.61 -13.21 5.70
N LEU A 293 3.86 -14.15 4.80
CA LEU A 293 2.82 -14.71 3.95
C LEU A 293 2.12 -15.87 4.65
N ILE A 294 0.81 -15.93 4.47
CA ILE A 294 -0.04 -17.04 4.89
C ILE A 294 -1.01 -17.41 3.78
N GLN A 295 -1.57 -18.62 3.86
CA GLN A 295 -2.77 -18.97 3.12
C GLN A 295 -3.98 -18.80 4.05
N TYR A 296 -5.02 -18.12 3.56
CA TYR A 296 -6.25 -17.88 4.31
C TYR A 296 -7.43 -17.76 3.34
N GLU A 297 -8.49 -18.55 3.57
CA GLU A 297 -9.69 -18.63 2.70
C GLU A 297 -9.33 -18.91 1.23
N GLY A 298 -8.40 -19.85 1.00
CA GLY A 298 -7.97 -20.25 -0.33
C GLY A 298 -7.20 -19.18 -1.12
N LYS A 299 -6.71 -18.11 -0.48
CA LYS A 299 -5.87 -17.09 -1.11
C LYS A 299 -4.62 -16.83 -0.28
N LEU A 300 -3.53 -16.41 -0.93
CA LEU A 300 -2.39 -15.87 -0.20
C LEU A 300 -2.74 -14.50 0.38
N ARG A 301 -2.30 -14.24 1.61
CA ARG A 301 -2.44 -12.96 2.30
C ARG A 301 -1.15 -12.58 3.02
N LEU A 302 -0.95 -11.27 3.17
CA LEU A 302 0.09 -10.72 4.02
C LEU A 302 -0.46 -10.59 5.44
N LEU A 303 0.13 -11.33 6.37
CA LEU A 303 -0.17 -11.26 7.80
C LEU A 303 0.84 -10.36 8.50
N GLU A 304 0.35 -9.25 9.05
CA GLU A 304 1.14 -8.33 9.86
C GLU A 304 0.99 -8.61 11.35
N ILE A 305 2.00 -8.28 12.15
CA ILE A 305 1.98 -8.51 13.61
C ILE A 305 0.78 -7.85 14.31
N ALA A 306 0.30 -6.72 13.78
CA ALA A 306 -0.86 -6.00 14.32
C ALA A 306 -2.18 -6.78 14.19
N GLN A 307 -2.24 -7.74 13.26
CA GLN A 307 -3.42 -8.58 13.00
C GLN A 307 -3.39 -9.87 13.85
N VAL A 308 -2.25 -10.18 14.47
CA VAL A 308 -2.06 -11.40 15.25
C VAL A 308 -2.67 -11.24 16.64
N PRO A 309 -3.54 -12.17 17.08
CA PRO A 309 -4.04 -12.20 18.46
C PRO A 309 -2.88 -12.23 19.47
N LYS A 310 -3.03 -11.51 20.59
CA LYS A 310 -1.96 -11.33 21.59
C LYS A 310 -1.37 -12.65 22.10
N GLU A 311 -2.19 -13.69 22.20
CA GLU A 311 -1.80 -15.03 22.64
C GLU A 311 -0.93 -15.81 21.64
N HIS A 312 -0.96 -15.45 20.35
CA HIS A 312 -0.21 -16.11 19.28
C HIS A 312 0.96 -15.28 18.72
N VAL A 313 1.28 -14.16 19.37
CA VAL A 313 2.37 -13.27 18.93
C VAL A 313 3.73 -13.98 18.94
N ASP A 314 3.97 -14.89 19.88
CA ASP A 314 5.24 -15.62 19.95
C ASP A 314 5.31 -16.76 18.92
N ASP A 315 4.17 -17.36 18.56
CA ASP A 315 4.07 -18.30 17.45
C ASP A 315 4.36 -17.60 16.12
N PHE A 316 3.87 -16.36 15.93
CA PHE A 316 4.16 -15.54 14.75
C PHE A 316 5.65 -15.20 14.61
N LYS A 317 6.34 -14.92 15.72
CA LYS A 317 7.78 -14.65 15.74
C LYS A 317 8.64 -15.90 15.50
N SER A 318 8.05 -17.09 15.55
CA SER A 318 8.76 -18.35 15.34
C SER A 318 9.19 -18.48 13.87
N VAL A 319 10.50 -18.37 13.63
CA VAL A 319 11.14 -18.60 12.32
C VAL A 319 10.92 -20.03 11.80
N LYS A 320 10.60 -20.99 12.69
CA LYS A 320 10.28 -22.36 12.31
C LYS A 320 8.91 -22.46 11.64
N THR A 321 7.95 -21.66 12.11
CA THR A 321 6.56 -21.64 11.63
C THR A 321 6.46 -20.76 10.39
N PHE A 322 6.97 -19.53 10.50
CA PHE A 322 6.97 -18.54 9.43
C PHE A 322 8.39 -18.29 8.98
N LYS A 323 8.76 -18.88 7.83
CA LYS A 323 10.13 -18.87 7.32
C LYS A 323 10.49 -17.62 6.53
N PHE A 324 9.49 -16.92 6.01
CA PHE A 324 9.68 -15.82 5.05
C PHE A 324 9.14 -14.51 5.62
N PHE A 325 9.71 -13.39 5.17
CA PHE A 325 9.12 -12.06 5.40
C PHE A 325 9.04 -11.26 4.10
N ASN A 326 8.08 -10.35 4.07
CA ASN A 326 7.88 -9.42 2.95
C ASN A 326 9.02 -8.39 2.88
N THR A 327 9.67 -8.31 1.73
CA THR A 327 10.73 -7.31 1.46
C THR A 327 10.17 -5.93 1.07
N ASN A 328 8.87 -5.87 0.79
CA ASN A 328 8.15 -4.74 0.21
C ASN A 328 8.65 -4.35 -1.21
N ASN A 329 9.27 -5.30 -1.92
CA ASN A 329 9.53 -5.24 -3.35
C ASN A 329 8.39 -5.98 -4.08
N LEU A 330 7.59 -5.25 -4.84
CA LEU A 330 6.36 -5.77 -5.43
C LEU A 330 6.32 -5.52 -6.93
N TRP A 331 5.79 -6.47 -7.67
CA TRP A 331 5.55 -6.36 -9.09
C TRP A 331 4.05 -6.49 -9.32
N VAL A 332 3.45 -5.46 -9.89
CA VAL A 332 1.99 -5.40 -10.05
C VAL A 332 1.66 -5.02 -11.47
N LYS A 333 0.68 -5.71 -12.06
CA LYS A 333 0.22 -5.48 -13.42
C LYS A 333 -0.70 -4.25 -13.47
N LEU A 334 -0.42 -3.32 -14.38
CA LEU A 334 -1.09 -2.01 -14.44
C LEU A 334 -2.57 -2.12 -14.83
N ASP A 335 -2.90 -3.02 -15.76
CA ASP A 335 -4.29 -3.27 -16.19
C ASP A 335 -5.14 -3.86 -15.04
N ALA A 336 -4.52 -4.70 -14.22
CA ALA A 336 -5.15 -5.27 -13.04
C ALA A 336 -5.42 -4.20 -11.97
N ILE A 337 -4.50 -3.24 -11.77
CA ILE A 337 -4.73 -2.09 -10.89
C ILE A 337 -5.95 -1.28 -11.39
N ASP A 338 -6.00 -0.95 -12.69
CA ASP A 338 -7.13 -0.21 -13.28
C ASP A 338 -8.46 -0.96 -13.11
N ARG A 339 -8.45 -2.28 -13.36
CA ARG A 339 -9.61 -3.16 -13.18
C ARG A 339 -10.10 -3.18 -11.72
N VAL A 340 -9.20 -3.40 -10.77
CA VAL A 340 -9.53 -3.51 -9.34
C VAL A 340 -10.09 -2.20 -8.79
N ILE A 341 -9.49 -1.06 -9.16
CA ILE A 341 -9.95 0.26 -8.71
C ILE A 341 -11.33 0.57 -9.31
N LYS A 342 -11.55 0.33 -10.61
CA LYS A 342 -12.84 0.60 -11.26
C LYS A 342 -13.98 -0.28 -10.74
N LYS A 343 -13.69 -1.53 -10.38
CA LYS A 343 -14.68 -2.43 -9.75
C LYS A 343 -14.96 -2.05 -8.29
N GLY A 344 -14.03 -1.36 -7.62
CA GLY A 344 -14.11 -1.07 -6.18
C GLY A 344 -13.76 -2.28 -5.31
N ASP A 345 -13.02 -3.26 -5.85
CA ASP A 345 -12.69 -4.52 -5.18
C ASP A 345 -11.44 -4.41 -4.27
N LEU A 346 -10.76 -3.26 -4.27
CA LEU A 346 -9.54 -3.04 -3.50
C LEU A 346 -9.82 -3.20 -2.00
N ASN A 347 -9.33 -4.30 -1.43
CA ASN A 347 -9.52 -4.64 -0.04
C ASN A 347 -8.17 -4.89 0.61
N MET A 348 -7.81 -4.02 1.55
CA MET A 348 -6.61 -4.12 2.37
C MET A 348 -7.01 -4.02 3.83
N GLU A 349 -6.36 -4.78 4.70
CA GLU A 349 -6.54 -4.71 6.14
C GLU A 349 -6.17 -3.32 6.67
N ILE A 350 -6.98 -2.83 7.61
CA ILE A 350 -6.78 -1.51 8.22
C ILE A 350 -5.72 -1.61 9.31
N ILE A 351 -4.74 -0.74 9.24
CA ILE A 351 -3.71 -0.56 10.26
C ILE A 351 -4.11 0.65 11.11
N VAL A 352 -4.37 0.41 12.39
CA VAL A 352 -4.78 1.45 13.34
C VAL A 352 -3.57 1.90 14.16
N ASN A 353 -2.97 3.00 13.75
CA ASN A 353 -1.82 3.60 14.43
C ASN A 353 -2.30 4.58 15.49
N ASN A 354 -1.94 4.34 16.74
CA ASN A 354 -2.24 5.22 17.87
C ASN A 354 -1.02 6.10 18.17
N LYS A 355 -1.22 7.41 18.23
CA LYS A 355 -0.16 8.38 18.55
C LYS A 355 -0.65 9.41 19.56
N THR A 356 0.28 10.03 20.26
CA THR A 356 0.02 11.20 21.10
C THR A 356 0.75 12.38 20.48
N LEU A 357 0.01 13.43 20.15
CA LEU A 357 0.56 14.66 19.59
C LEU A 357 1.36 15.44 20.64
N ASN A 358 2.16 16.40 20.20
CA ASN A 358 2.99 17.22 21.10
C ASN A 358 2.16 18.04 22.11
N ASN A 359 0.91 18.34 21.76
CA ASN A 359 -0.06 19.00 22.64
C ASN A 359 -0.75 18.05 23.65
N GLY A 360 -0.34 16.78 23.71
CA GLY A 360 -0.90 15.77 24.61
C GLY A 360 -2.19 15.10 24.11
N LEU A 361 -2.68 15.46 22.93
CA LEU A 361 -3.91 14.90 22.36
C LEU A 361 -3.66 13.50 21.79
N ASN A 362 -4.47 12.52 22.19
CA ASN A 362 -4.41 11.17 21.67
C ASN A 362 -5.16 11.07 20.34
N VAL A 363 -4.48 10.59 19.31
CA VAL A 363 -5.00 10.46 17.95
C VAL A 363 -4.87 9.06 17.41
N ILE A 364 -5.76 8.76 16.47
CA ILE A 364 -5.80 7.57 15.65
C ILE A 364 -5.49 7.95 14.20
N GLN A 365 -4.67 7.14 13.56
CA GLN A 365 -4.37 7.19 12.13
C GLN A 365 -4.79 5.85 11.52
N LEU A 366 -5.60 5.89 10.49
CA LEU A 366 -6.04 4.71 9.73
C LEU A 366 -5.20 4.62 8.47
N GLU A 367 -4.41 3.56 8.35
CA GLU A 367 -3.49 3.34 7.23
C GLU A 367 -3.76 1.98 6.58
N THR A 368 -3.23 1.78 5.39
CA THR A 368 -3.21 0.47 4.72
C THR A 368 -1.83 0.17 4.16
N ALA A 369 -1.54 -1.12 3.96
CA ALA A 369 -0.27 -1.59 3.43
C ALA A 369 -0.42 -2.07 1.98
N VAL A 370 0.46 -1.58 1.09
CA VAL A 370 0.50 -1.95 -0.34
C VAL A 370 0.55 -3.46 -0.57
N GLY A 371 1.32 -4.21 0.22
CA GLY A 371 1.40 -5.66 0.12
C GLY A 371 0.10 -6.40 0.49
N ALA A 372 -0.78 -5.78 1.29
CA ALA A 372 -2.06 -6.39 1.68
C ALA A 372 -3.05 -6.50 0.51
N ALA A 373 -2.87 -5.69 -0.55
CA ALA A 373 -3.73 -5.72 -1.72
C ALA A 373 -3.62 -7.02 -2.53
N MET A 374 -2.58 -7.84 -2.31
CA MET A 374 -2.34 -9.09 -3.01
C MET A 374 -3.57 -10.02 -3.08
N LYS A 375 -4.41 -10.05 -2.04
CA LYS A 375 -5.61 -10.90 -1.99
C LYS A 375 -6.72 -10.52 -2.99
N THR A 376 -6.67 -9.30 -3.52
CA THR A 376 -7.67 -8.76 -4.46
C THR A 376 -7.36 -9.10 -5.92
N PHE A 377 -6.11 -9.34 -6.28
CA PHE A 377 -5.71 -9.60 -7.67
C PHE A 377 -6.10 -11.03 -8.13
N GLU A 378 -6.47 -11.17 -9.41
CA GLU A 378 -6.91 -12.41 -10.08
C GLU A 378 -5.72 -13.08 -10.82
N GLY A 379 -5.89 -14.33 -11.25
CA GLY A 379 -4.77 -15.25 -11.56
C GLY A 379 -4.72 -16.34 -10.49
N GLY A 380 -4.48 -17.60 -10.86
CA GLY A 380 -4.94 -18.79 -10.14
C GLY A 380 -4.31 -19.02 -8.77
N LEU A 381 -4.79 -18.30 -7.75
CA LEU A 381 -4.17 -18.08 -6.43
C LEU A 381 -3.18 -16.91 -6.53
N GLY A 382 -2.93 -16.15 -5.47
CA GLY A 382 -1.78 -15.22 -5.46
C GLY A 382 -0.51 -16.03 -5.70
N GLU A 383 -0.05 -16.14 -6.96
CA GLU A 383 0.32 -17.47 -7.48
C GLU A 383 1.70 -17.94 -7.01
N PHE A 384 2.59 -17.02 -6.64
CA PHE A 384 3.74 -17.30 -5.80
C PHE A 384 4.43 -16.02 -5.36
N CYS A 385 5.17 -16.09 -4.27
CA CYS A 385 6.17 -15.09 -3.93
C CYS A 385 7.54 -15.56 -4.38
N LEU A 386 8.44 -14.62 -4.64
CA LEU A 386 9.80 -14.95 -5.09
C LEU A 386 10.73 -14.89 -3.90
N LYS A 387 11.33 -16.04 -3.56
CA LYS A 387 12.40 -16.08 -2.57
C LYS A 387 13.68 -15.58 -3.21
N ILE A 388 14.06 -14.34 -2.88
CA ILE A 388 15.33 -13.71 -3.28
C ILE A 388 16.50 -14.12 -2.39
#